data_AF-A0A1H7VYT4-F1
#
_entry.id   AF-A0A1H7VYT4-F1
#
_cell.length_a   1.000
_cell.length_b   1.000
_cell.length_c   1.000
_cell.angle_alpha   90.00
_cell.angle_beta   90.00
_cell.angle_gamma   90.00
#
_symmetry.space_group_name_H-M   'P 1'
#
loop_
_entity.id
_entity.type
_entity.pdbx_description
1 polymer ?
#
loop_
_entity_poly.entity_id
_entity_poly.type
_entity_poly.pdbx_seq_one_letter_code
_entity_poly.pdbx_strand_id
1 'polypeptide(L)'
;MKLSLLLLAALPIASYAQDSIAVTSNDMYPNTFSSGSANVQSFNNKARRFNDWSVSIGGGAAFMVHSDLVSITDEKFNWGYNSYVSLDKQINHVVGISLIYQRGETKQKGQLEGAEGIAAGVAEARTKYNQIALMGDVNFSNILRRVDNHSPYRWAMHGYAGMGFMSFNTSLHDNKDYSWSTNPRRIPLFINQKLGLNSVYYQFGLGVKYNVSSLIDVEARTMYIISGDDEFDGGGYAGSGDYDPNSKIPKYNMIDKRRSDNVWTVNLGLSFKLGKHTTHLAWHDPLQEAYYRANVLENKSTELIVCEKGDKDNDGVCDDWDRQPDTPAGARVDGAGIALDVDLDGVIDLYDKCVTVPGPVENQGCPTNK
;
A
#
# COMPACT_ATOMS: atom_id res chain seq x y z
N MET A 1 -9.26 43.41 -10.54
CA MET A 1 -10.30 42.39 -10.75
C MET A 1 -9.99 41.18 -9.87
N LYS A 2 -10.84 40.98 -8.85
CA LYS A 2 -11.20 39.76 -8.12
C LYS A 2 -10.08 38.78 -7.68
N LEU A 3 -9.55 39.06 -6.49
CA LEU A 3 -8.88 38.10 -5.58
C LEU A 3 -9.90 37.33 -4.71
N SER A 4 -11.14 37.14 -5.18
CA SER A 4 -12.27 36.67 -4.37
C SER A 4 -12.91 35.37 -4.88
N LEU A 5 -12.25 34.63 -5.78
CA LEU A 5 -12.77 33.34 -6.29
C LEU A 5 -12.18 32.10 -5.61
N LEU A 6 -11.14 32.24 -4.79
CA LEU A 6 -10.41 31.10 -4.21
C LEU A 6 -10.93 30.66 -2.82
N LEU A 7 -11.88 31.40 -2.23
CA LEU A 7 -12.53 31.05 -0.96
C LEU A 7 -13.90 30.39 -1.10
N LEU A 8 -14.39 30.16 -2.33
CA LEU A 8 -15.70 29.54 -2.60
C LEU A 8 -15.61 28.03 -2.89
N ALA A 9 -14.43 27.43 -2.81
CA ALA A 9 -14.24 25.98 -2.92
C ALA A 9 -14.10 25.28 -1.56
N ALA A 10 -14.24 26.01 -0.44
CA ALA A 10 -14.27 25.46 0.90
C ALA A 10 -15.71 25.54 1.45
N LEU A 11 -16.38 24.38 1.47
CA LEU A 11 -17.69 24.05 2.07
C LEU A 11 -18.93 24.35 1.19
N PRO A 12 -19.75 23.31 0.89
CA PRO A 12 -20.28 22.39 1.89
C PRO A 12 -19.91 20.92 1.63
N ILE A 13 -19.00 20.37 2.42
CA ILE A 13 -18.93 18.92 2.67
C ILE A 13 -19.43 18.71 4.09
N ALA A 14 -20.69 19.05 4.32
CA ALA A 14 -21.32 18.92 5.64
C ALA A 14 -22.84 18.76 5.49
N SER A 15 -23.31 17.89 4.59
CA SER A 15 -24.69 17.37 4.64
C SER A 15 -24.78 16.14 3.73
N TYR A 16 -24.40 14.97 4.25
CA TYR A 16 -25.00 13.65 3.96
C TYR A 16 -24.41 12.70 5.00
N ALA A 17 -24.78 12.96 6.26
CA ALA A 17 -24.70 11.98 7.33
C ALA A 17 -26.08 11.31 7.39
N GLN A 18 -26.09 9.99 7.60
CA GLN A 18 -27.24 9.08 7.61
C GLN A 18 -27.60 8.50 6.23
N ASP A 19 -26.81 7.52 5.81
CA ASP A 19 -27.42 6.27 5.32
C ASP A 19 -27.12 5.20 6.37
N SER A 20 -28.11 4.92 7.21
CA SER A 20 -28.17 3.71 8.01
C SER A 20 -28.20 2.52 7.06
N ILE A 21 -27.20 1.63 7.18
CA ILE A 21 -27.22 0.34 6.51
C ILE A 21 -28.34 -0.48 7.16
N ALA A 22 -29.57 -0.30 6.68
CA ALA A 22 -30.65 -1.24 6.91
C ALA A 22 -30.34 -2.48 6.05
N VAL A 23 -30.06 -3.59 6.72
CA VAL A 23 -29.86 -4.89 6.09
C VAL A 23 -31.23 -5.43 5.69
N THR A 24 -31.55 -5.36 4.40
CA THR A 24 -32.70 -6.09 3.84
C THR A 24 -32.24 -7.50 3.50
N SER A 25 -32.61 -8.47 4.34
CA SER A 25 -32.46 -9.90 4.05
C SER A 25 -33.49 -10.30 3.00
N ASN A 26 -33.06 -10.53 1.76
CA ASN A 26 -33.86 -11.28 0.79
C ASN A 26 -33.38 -12.73 0.79
N ASP A 27 -34.28 -13.62 1.20
CA ASP A 27 -34.16 -15.07 1.19
C ASP A 27 -33.99 -15.62 -0.23
N MET A 28 -32.76 -15.88 -0.66
CA MET A 28 -32.51 -16.76 -1.81
C MET A 28 -31.37 -17.73 -1.51
N TYR A 29 -31.74 -19.02 -1.46
CA TYR A 29 -30.93 -20.20 -1.19
C TYR A 29 -29.80 -20.43 -2.22
N PRO A 30 -28.75 -21.20 -1.86
CA PRO A 30 -27.53 -21.32 -2.64
C PRO A 30 -27.65 -22.27 -3.84
N ASN A 31 -26.97 -21.94 -4.94
CA ASN A 31 -26.73 -22.84 -6.07
C ASN A 31 -25.31 -23.43 -6.01
N THR A 32 -25.07 -24.49 -6.79
CA THR A 32 -23.86 -25.35 -6.80
C THR A 32 -22.55 -24.65 -7.17
N PHE A 33 -22.56 -23.34 -7.44
CA PHE A 33 -21.37 -22.52 -7.71
C PHE A 33 -21.14 -21.43 -6.67
N SER A 34 -21.97 -21.36 -5.63
CA SER A 34 -21.84 -20.41 -4.53
C SER A 34 -21.40 -21.15 -3.27
N SER A 35 -20.48 -20.58 -2.51
CA SER A 35 -19.97 -21.13 -1.24
C SER A 35 -21.00 -21.16 -0.11
N GLY A 36 -22.30 -21.11 -0.42
CA GLY A 36 -23.37 -20.90 0.57
C GLY A 36 -23.37 -19.51 1.20
N SER A 37 -22.48 -18.60 0.77
CA SER A 37 -22.41 -17.24 1.30
C SER A 37 -23.61 -16.41 0.80
N ALA A 38 -24.54 -16.11 1.71
CA ALA A 38 -25.74 -15.30 1.45
C ALA A 38 -25.47 -13.87 0.92
N ASN A 39 -24.21 -13.44 0.86
CA ASN A 39 -23.79 -12.14 0.36
C ASN A 39 -22.91 -12.28 -0.89
N VAL A 40 -23.53 -12.45 -2.06
CA VAL A 40 -22.85 -12.27 -3.35
C VAL A 40 -23.07 -10.82 -3.80
N GLN A 41 -22.02 -10.00 -3.74
CA GLN A 41 -22.08 -8.65 -4.29
C GLN A 41 -21.52 -8.65 -5.72
N SER A 42 -22.20 -7.96 -6.63
CA SER A 42 -21.70 -7.76 -7.99
C SER A 42 -20.42 -6.92 -7.95
N PHE A 43 -19.41 -7.32 -8.73
CA PHE A 43 -18.14 -6.59 -8.88
C PHE A 43 -18.35 -5.28 -9.65
N ASN A 44 -18.94 -4.29 -9.00
CA ASN A 44 -19.15 -2.95 -9.52
C ASN A 44 -18.54 -1.90 -8.57
N ASN A 45 -18.55 -0.63 -8.99
CA ASN A 45 -18.01 0.45 -8.17
C ASN A 45 -18.76 0.66 -6.84
N LYS A 46 -19.98 0.14 -6.69
CA LYS A 46 -20.73 0.21 -5.42
C LYS A 46 -20.18 -0.79 -4.39
N ALA A 47 -19.55 -1.89 -4.83
CA ALA A 47 -18.91 -2.87 -3.96
C ALA A 47 -17.51 -2.46 -3.48
N ARG A 48 -16.99 -1.31 -3.91
CA ARG A 48 -15.70 -0.80 -3.41
C ARG A 48 -15.80 -0.52 -1.92
N ARG A 49 -14.80 -0.99 -1.17
CA ARG A 49 -14.71 -0.82 0.28
C ARG A 49 -13.70 0.25 0.70
N PHE A 50 -12.83 0.67 -0.22
CA PHE A 50 -11.67 1.51 0.06
C PHE A 50 -11.59 2.69 -0.89
N ASN A 51 -11.08 3.81 -0.37
CA ASN A 51 -10.58 4.87 -1.23
C ASN A 51 -9.29 4.38 -1.91
N ASP A 52 -9.12 4.73 -3.17
CA ASP A 52 -8.03 4.24 -4.01
C ASP A 52 -7.43 5.35 -4.89
N TRP A 53 -7.85 6.60 -4.65
CA TRP A 53 -7.30 7.80 -5.26
C TRP A 53 -6.75 8.71 -4.17
N SER A 54 -5.66 9.40 -4.48
CA SER A 54 -5.15 10.49 -3.66
C SER A 54 -4.50 11.58 -4.50
N VAL A 55 -4.41 12.78 -3.95
CA VAL A 55 -3.64 13.88 -4.53
C VAL A 55 -2.53 14.22 -3.57
N SER A 56 -1.28 14.15 -4.03
CA SER A 56 -0.13 14.49 -3.20
C SER A 56 0.49 15.80 -3.65
N ILE A 57 0.88 16.64 -2.71
CA ILE A 57 1.60 17.89 -2.95
C ILE A 57 2.82 17.93 -2.04
N GLY A 58 3.92 18.47 -2.52
CA GLY A 58 5.11 18.59 -1.69
C GLY A 58 6.23 19.38 -2.34
N GLY A 59 7.31 19.53 -1.60
CA GLY A 59 8.51 20.18 -2.07
C GLY A 59 9.67 20.04 -1.10
N GLY A 60 10.84 20.44 -1.55
CA GLY A 60 12.06 20.35 -0.78
C GLY A 60 13.27 20.74 -1.60
N ALA A 61 14.41 20.13 -1.31
CA ALA A 61 15.69 20.49 -1.91
C ALA A 61 15.98 19.67 -3.17
N ALA A 62 16.71 20.29 -4.09
CA ALA A 62 17.20 19.66 -5.31
C ALA A 62 18.70 19.94 -5.47
N PHE A 63 19.45 18.91 -5.83
CA PHE A 63 20.90 18.94 -5.95
C PHE A 63 21.32 18.27 -7.25
N MET A 64 22.10 18.97 -8.06
CA MET A 64 22.84 18.35 -9.15
C MET A 64 24.00 17.55 -8.55
N VAL A 65 24.10 16.26 -8.84
CA VAL A 65 25.04 15.36 -8.13
C VAL A 65 25.98 14.61 -9.06
N HIS A 66 25.47 14.05 -10.14
CA HIS A 66 26.27 13.26 -11.08
C HIS A 66 26.17 13.94 -12.44
N SER A 67 27.09 14.87 -12.66
CA SER A 67 27.11 15.84 -13.75
C SER A 67 28.49 16.51 -13.82
N ASP A 68 28.73 17.36 -14.82
CA ASP A 68 29.93 18.18 -14.92
C ASP A 68 30.01 19.25 -13.82
N LEU A 69 28.93 20.00 -13.62
CA LEU A 69 28.75 20.99 -12.56
C LEU A 69 27.87 20.41 -11.46
N VAL A 70 28.37 20.41 -10.23
CA VAL A 70 27.69 19.79 -9.08
C VAL A 70 27.20 20.82 -8.06
N SER A 71 26.10 20.51 -7.37
CA SER A 71 25.54 21.33 -6.30
C SER A 71 26.29 21.17 -4.98
N ILE A 72 26.94 20.02 -4.78
CA ILE A 72 27.65 19.67 -3.54
C ILE A 72 29.13 19.66 -3.85
N THR A 73 29.87 20.62 -3.29
CA THR A 73 31.34 20.64 -3.32
C THR A 73 31.89 20.43 -1.91
N ASP A 74 33.17 20.11 -1.78
CA ASP A 74 33.82 19.76 -0.51
C ASP A 74 33.62 20.80 0.61
N GLU A 75 33.36 22.06 0.26
CA GLU A 75 33.27 23.16 1.21
C GLU A 75 31.85 23.76 1.35
N LYS A 76 30.95 23.58 0.37
CA LYS A 76 29.65 24.29 0.33
C LYS A 76 28.53 23.53 -0.38
N PHE A 77 27.32 23.66 0.17
CA PHE A 77 26.06 23.20 -0.44
C PHE A 77 25.39 24.35 -1.22
N ASN A 78 25.16 24.14 -2.51
CA ASN A 78 24.36 25.03 -3.33
C ASN A 78 22.92 24.51 -3.40
N TRP A 79 22.05 25.14 -2.61
CA TRP A 79 20.66 24.70 -2.47
C TRP A 79 19.81 25.08 -3.68
N GLY A 80 19.31 24.06 -4.36
CA GLY A 80 18.16 24.15 -5.25
C GLY A 80 16.85 23.83 -4.53
N TYR A 81 15.73 23.91 -5.27
CA TYR A 81 14.42 23.51 -4.78
C TYR A 81 13.69 22.63 -5.78
N ASN A 82 12.82 21.76 -5.28
CA ASN A 82 11.89 20.97 -6.06
C ASN A 82 10.49 21.09 -5.45
N SER A 83 9.47 21.08 -6.29
CA SER A 83 8.06 21.06 -5.91
C SER A 83 7.31 20.10 -6.80
N TYR A 84 6.30 19.43 -6.27
CA TYR A 84 5.52 18.47 -7.03
C TYR A 84 4.04 18.49 -6.66
N VAL A 85 3.23 18.10 -7.64
CA VAL A 85 1.86 17.65 -7.44
C VAL A 85 1.69 16.31 -8.17
N SER A 86 1.03 15.36 -7.53
CA SER A 86 0.70 14.08 -8.14
C SER A 86 -0.76 13.71 -7.95
N LEU A 87 -1.29 13.02 -8.95
CA LEU A 87 -2.55 12.29 -8.86
C LEU A 87 -2.21 10.80 -8.79
N ASP A 88 -2.51 10.19 -7.65
CA ASP A 88 -2.08 8.85 -7.29
C ASP A 88 -3.28 7.91 -7.29
N LYS A 89 -3.14 6.76 -7.96
CA LYS A 89 -4.14 5.69 -8.06
C LYS A 89 -3.57 4.42 -7.46
N GLN A 90 -4.17 3.92 -6.40
CA GLN A 90 -3.87 2.60 -5.86
C GLN A 90 -4.60 1.53 -6.69
N ILE A 91 -3.86 0.57 -7.25
CA ILE A 91 -4.43 -0.53 -8.04
C ILE A 91 -4.81 -1.71 -7.11
N ASN A 92 -3.92 -2.02 -6.17
CA ASN A 92 -4.15 -2.98 -5.09
C ASN A 92 -3.39 -2.52 -3.83
N HIS A 93 -3.48 -3.22 -2.71
CA HIS A 93 -2.81 -2.84 -1.46
C HIS A 93 -1.28 -2.66 -1.59
N VAL A 94 -0.61 -3.29 -2.56
CA VAL A 94 0.84 -3.16 -2.79
C VAL A 94 1.19 -2.14 -3.88
N VAL A 95 0.47 -2.14 -5.01
CA VAL A 95 0.87 -1.44 -6.24
C VAL A 95 -0.04 -0.26 -6.52
N GLY A 96 0.55 0.88 -6.82
CA GLY A 96 -0.09 2.10 -7.30
C GLY A 96 0.58 2.66 -8.56
N ILE A 97 -0.12 3.59 -9.20
CA ILE A 97 0.34 4.36 -10.36
C ILE A 97 0.10 5.84 -10.06
N SER A 98 1.02 6.70 -10.45
CA SER A 98 0.95 8.13 -10.17
C SER A 98 1.30 8.94 -11.42
N LEU A 99 0.47 9.94 -11.73
CA LEU A 99 0.79 10.98 -12.69
C LEU A 99 1.35 12.17 -11.90
N ILE A 100 2.62 12.49 -12.10
CA ILE A 100 3.32 13.52 -11.34
C ILE A 100 3.73 14.68 -12.26
N TYR A 101 3.54 15.90 -11.79
CA TYR A 101 4.12 17.11 -12.35
C TYR A 101 5.08 17.73 -11.32
N GLN A 102 6.29 18.07 -11.75
CA GLN A 102 7.34 18.61 -10.90
C GLN A 102 7.91 19.88 -11.52
N ARG A 103 8.30 20.81 -10.65
CA ARG A 103 9.02 22.03 -11.03
C ARG A 103 10.08 22.34 -10.00
N GLY A 104 11.27 22.69 -10.46
CA GLY A 104 12.36 23.04 -9.57
C GLY A 104 13.44 23.90 -10.21
N GLU A 105 14.43 24.24 -9.39
CA GLU A 105 15.66 24.91 -9.79
C GLU A 105 16.82 24.23 -9.08
N THR A 106 17.87 23.81 -9.81
CA THR A 106 19.16 23.45 -9.22
C THR A 106 20.15 24.60 -9.35
N LYS A 107 21.15 24.61 -8.46
CA LYS A 107 22.29 25.51 -8.52
C LYS A 107 23.54 24.69 -8.40
N GLN A 108 24.47 24.85 -9.33
CA GLN A 108 25.64 24.00 -9.43
C GLN A 108 26.87 24.82 -9.79
N LYS A 109 28.03 24.29 -9.45
CA LYS A 109 29.32 24.93 -9.68
C LYS A 109 30.29 23.94 -10.29
N GLY A 110 31.19 24.46 -11.09
CA GLY A 110 32.29 23.70 -11.70
C GLY A 110 33.46 24.62 -11.98
N GLN A 111 34.66 24.07 -12.03
CA GLN A 111 35.85 24.81 -12.40
C GLN A 111 36.64 23.98 -13.41
N LEU A 112 37.07 24.61 -14.49
CA LEU A 112 37.92 23.97 -15.48
C LEU A 112 39.36 23.88 -14.99
N GLU A 113 40.05 22.83 -15.42
CA GLU A 113 41.47 22.65 -15.14
C GLU A 113 42.35 23.55 -16.02
N GLY A 114 43.61 23.74 -15.62
CA GLY A 114 44.61 24.49 -16.37
C GLY A 114 44.56 26.02 -16.19
N ALA A 115 45.54 26.72 -16.78
CA ALA A 115 45.70 28.16 -16.59
C ALA A 115 44.50 28.98 -17.08
N GLU A 116 43.85 28.53 -18.17
CA GLU A 116 42.64 29.14 -18.72
C GLU A 116 41.44 28.95 -17.79
N GLY A 117 41.27 27.77 -17.19
CA GLY A 117 40.22 27.49 -16.22
C GLY A 117 40.41 28.23 -14.88
N ILE A 118 41.65 28.39 -14.43
CA ILE A 118 41.98 29.26 -13.28
C ILE A 118 41.61 30.72 -13.57
N ALA A 119 41.86 31.20 -14.79
CA ALA A 119 41.49 32.55 -15.20
C ALA A 119 39.97 32.73 -15.35
N ALA A 120 39.24 31.70 -15.78
CA ALA A 120 37.77 31.69 -15.84
C ALA A 120 37.12 31.64 -14.46
N GLY A 121 37.81 31.10 -13.47
CA GLY A 121 37.31 30.96 -12.10
C GLY A 121 36.27 29.87 -11.96
N VAL A 122 35.51 29.91 -10.87
CA VAL A 122 34.43 28.96 -10.60
C VAL A 122 33.19 29.40 -11.36
N ALA A 123 32.74 28.58 -12.30
CA ALA A 123 31.47 28.78 -12.97
C ALA A 123 30.30 28.48 -12.03
N GLU A 124 29.26 29.28 -12.14
CA GLU A 124 27.97 29.07 -11.48
C GLU A 124 26.90 28.86 -12.54
N ALA A 125 26.25 27.70 -12.49
CA ALA A 125 25.11 27.41 -13.33
C ALA A 125 23.82 27.20 -12.52
N ARG A 126 22.70 27.52 -13.17
CA ARG A 126 21.35 27.31 -12.63
C ARG A 126 20.49 26.62 -13.66
N THR A 127 19.76 25.59 -13.25
CA THR A 127 18.86 24.86 -14.13
C THR A 127 17.45 24.92 -13.59
N LYS A 128 16.55 25.62 -14.30
CA LYS A 128 15.11 25.61 -14.00
C LYS A 128 14.44 24.56 -14.84
N TYR A 129 13.76 23.61 -14.21
CA TYR A 129 13.13 22.49 -14.90
C TYR A 129 11.63 22.37 -14.62
N ASN A 130 10.91 21.85 -15.60
CA ASN A 130 9.53 21.36 -15.45
C ASN A 130 9.45 19.95 -16.00
N GLN A 131 8.73 19.09 -15.32
CA GLN A 131 8.72 17.66 -15.55
C GLN A 131 7.29 17.13 -15.43
N ILE A 132 6.93 16.21 -16.32
CA ILE A 132 5.71 15.42 -16.21
C ILE A 132 6.09 13.95 -16.39
N ALA A 133 5.65 13.08 -15.49
CA ALA A 133 5.97 11.65 -15.56
C ALA A 133 4.82 10.76 -15.11
N LEU A 134 4.86 9.54 -15.62
CA LEU A 134 4.10 8.42 -15.09
C LEU A 134 5.03 7.60 -14.19
N MET A 135 4.56 7.33 -12.98
CA MET A 135 5.29 6.66 -11.91
C MET A 135 4.56 5.40 -11.47
N GLY A 136 5.29 4.31 -11.25
CA GLY A 136 4.85 3.20 -10.41
C GLY A 136 5.16 3.47 -8.94
N ASP A 137 4.27 3.02 -8.06
CA ASP A 137 4.40 3.04 -6.60
C ASP A 137 4.29 1.60 -6.08
N VAL A 138 5.27 1.17 -5.30
CA VAL A 138 5.25 -0.12 -4.61
C VAL A 138 5.34 0.10 -3.09
N ASN A 139 4.30 -0.30 -2.36
CA ASN A 139 4.24 -0.29 -0.91
C ASN A 139 4.95 -1.52 -0.34
N PHE A 140 6.22 -1.37 0.01
CA PHE A 140 7.03 -2.44 0.62
C PHE A 140 6.53 -2.85 2.00
N SER A 141 5.90 -1.95 2.77
CA SER A 141 5.34 -2.32 4.08
C SER A 141 4.24 -3.36 3.96
N ASN A 142 3.46 -3.36 2.88
CA ASN A 142 2.44 -4.37 2.64
C ASN A 142 3.01 -5.69 2.09
N ILE A 143 4.18 -5.67 1.44
CA ILE A 143 4.88 -6.90 1.00
C ILE A 143 5.58 -7.58 2.19
N LEU A 144 6.29 -6.78 2.99
CA LEU A 144 7.12 -7.25 4.09
C LEU A 144 6.33 -7.39 5.41
N ARG A 145 5.00 -7.29 5.33
CA ARG A 145 4.13 -7.42 6.50
C ARG A 145 4.20 -8.84 7.03
N ARG A 146 4.59 -8.98 8.29
CA ARG A 146 4.46 -10.26 8.98
C ARG A 146 3.00 -10.61 9.22
N VAL A 147 2.66 -11.87 8.99
CA VAL A 147 1.32 -12.45 9.16
C VAL A 147 0.84 -12.35 10.62
N ASP A 148 1.75 -12.37 11.59
CA ASP A 148 1.46 -12.32 13.02
C ASP A 148 1.36 -10.90 13.61
N ASN A 149 1.63 -9.86 12.81
CA ASN A 149 1.55 -8.47 13.27
C ASN A 149 0.13 -7.89 13.07
N HIS A 150 -0.58 -7.76 14.20
CA HIS A 150 -1.95 -7.26 14.29
C HIS A 150 -2.03 -5.74 14.54
N SER A 151 -0.90 -5.05 14.69
CA SER A 151 -0.89 -3.61 14.98
C SER A 151 -1.38 -2.80 13.78
N PRO A 152 -2.19 -1.74 13.99
CA PRO A 152 -2.53 -0.79 12.93
C PRO A 152 -1.25 -0.06 12.50
N TYR A 153 -0.75 -0.41 11.33
CA TYR A 153 0.48 0.16 10.81
C TYR A 153 0.21 1.62 10.38
N ARG A 154 1.04 2.54 10.88
CA ARG A 154 0.94 3.97 10.53
C ARG A 154 2.08 4.45 9.64
N TRP A 155 3.08 3.60 9.39
CA TRP A 155 4.28 3.95 8.61
C TRP A 155 4.44 3.02 7.40
N ALA A 156 4.41 3.57 6.20
CA ALA A 156 4.56 2.83 4.95
C ALA A 156 5.88 3.18 4.27
N MET A 157 6.67 2.18 3.90
CA MET A 157 7.81 2.36 3.00
C MET A 157 7.35 2.14 1.56
N HIS A 158 7.73 3.06 0.68
CA HIS A 158 7.35 3.06 -0.71
C HIS A 158 8.59 3.08 -1.61
N GLY A 159 8.50 2.39 -2.75
CA GLY A 159 9.44 2.49 -3.85
C GLY A 159 8.77 3.11 -5.06
N TYR A 160 9.45 4.07 -5.68
CA TYR A 160 8.96 4.80 -6.85
C TYR A 160 9.90 4.57 -8.03
N ALA A 161 9.33 4.36 -9.21
CA ALA A 161 10.09 4.34 -10.45
C ALA A 161 9.19 4.76 -11.61
N GLY A 162 9.70 5.55 -12.53
CA GLY A 162 8.93 6.03 -13.66
C GLY A 162 9.73 6.78 -14.70
N MET A 163 9.03 7.23 -15.71
CA MET A 163 9.60 7.97 -16.84
C MET A 163 8.63 9.04 -17.31
N GLY A 164 9.17 10.04 -17.98
CA GLY A 164 8.39 11.16 -18.44
C GLY A 164 9.17 12.08 -19.35
N PHE A 165 8.65 13.28 -19.51
CA PHE A 165 9.27 14.33 -20.32
C PHE A 165 9.64 15.50 -19.43
N MET A 166 10.83 16.06 -19.67
CA MET A 166 11.31 17.26 -19.00
C MET A 166 11.49 18.41 -19.98
N SER A 167 11.42 19.63 -19.46
CA SER A 167 11.94 20.83 -20.10
C SER A 167 12.83 21.53 -19.11
N PHE A 168 13.84 22.22 -19.61
CA PHE A 168 14.72 22.97 -18.74
C PHE A 168 15.30 24.19 -19.42
N ASN A 169 15.58 25.19 -18.61
CA ASN A 169 16.34 26.37 -19.00
C ASN A 169 17.55 26.47 -18.10
N THR A 170 18.75 26.44 -18.67
CA THR A 170 19.99 26.61 -17.93
C THR A 170 20.54 28.01 -18.14
N SER A 171 21.33 28.48 -17.19
CA SER A 171 22.22 29.60 -17.38
C SER A 171 23.55 29.33 -16.70
N LEU A 172 24.66 29.61 -17.38
CA LEU A 172 26.01 29.47 -16.85
C LEU A 172 26.74 30.82 -16.89
N HIS A 173 27.39 31.15 -15.77
CA HIS A 173 28.16 32.36 -15.58
C HIS A 173 29.54 31.99 -15.06
N ASP A 174 30.59 32.56 -15.63
CA ASP A 174 31.96 32.49 -15.11
C ASP A 174 32.56 33.91 -15.03
N ASN A 175 33.85 34.04 -14.72
CA ASN A 175 34.52 35.35 -14.66
C ASN A 175 35.11 35.80 -16.00
N LYS A 176 35.07 34.96 -17.04
CA LYS A 176 35.84 35.18 -18.26
C LYS A 176 35.02 35.15 -19.54
N ASP A 177 34.38 34.06 -19.90
CA ASP A 177 33.75 33.86 -21.22
C ASP A 177 32.23 33.99 -21.18
N TYR A 178 31.61 33.57 -20.08
CA TYR A 178 30.16 33.57 -19.85
C TYR A 178 29.72 34.57 -18.78
N SER A 179 30.62 35.44 -18.32
CA SER A 179 30.25 36.65 -17.57
C SER A 179 29.42 37.61 -18.43
N TRP A 180 28.47 38.35 -17.83
CA TRP A 180 27.96 39.56 -18.49
C TRP A 180 29.05 40.64 -18.49
N SER A 181 29.42 41.12 -19.68
CA SER A 181 30.31 42.28 -19.83
C SER A 181 29.93 43.08 -21.06
N THR A 182 30.00 44.41 -20.96
CA THR A 182 29.82 45.30 -22.11
C THR A 182 31.15 45.63 -22.81
N ASN A 183 32.29 45.38 -22.17
CA ASN A 183 33.62 45.58 -22.76
C ASN A 183 34.69 44.62 -22.17
N PRO A 184 35.19 43.64 -22.95
CA PRO A 184 34.67 43.18 -24.24
C PRO A 184 33.25 42.61 -24.05
N ARG A 185 32.43 42.65 -25.11
CA ARG A 185 31.05 42.17 -25.04
C ARG A 185 31.02 40.66 -24.77
N ARG A 186 30.40 40.25 -23.66
CA ARG A 186 30.23 38.85 -23.26
C ARG A 186 28.82 38.61 -22.75
N ILE A 187 28.31 37.41 -23.01
CA ILE A 187 26.96 37.00 -22.66
C ILE A 187 27.00 35.65 -21.95
N PRO A 188 26.22 35.47 -20.88
CA PRO A 188 26.08 34.17 -20.25
C PRO A 188 25.56 33.13 -21.24
N LEU A 189 25.96 31.89 -21.00
CA LEU A 189 25.49 30.75 -21.78
C LEU A 189 24.10 30.36 -21.29
N PHE A 190 23.16 30.20 -22.21
CA PHE A 190 21.80 29.76 -21.92
C PHE A 190 21.44 28.59 -22.82
N ILE A 191 20.88 27.53 -22.21
CA ILE A 191 20.33 26.38 -22.93
C ILE A 191 18.84 26.34 -22.64
N ASN A 192 18.04 26.07 -23.67
CA ASN A 192 16.59 25.93 -23.55
C ASN A 192 16.16 24.64 -24.22
N GLN A 193 15.87 23.64 -23.41
CA GLN A 193 15.28 22.38 -23.83
C GLN A 193 13.77 22.43 -23.62
N LYS A 194 13.01 22.35 -24.72
CA LYS A 194 11.55 22.29 -24.68
C LYS A 194 11.06 20.88 -24.40
N LEU A 195 9.85 20.79 -23.85
CA LEU A 195 9.14 19.52 -23.71
C LEU A 195 8.88 18.92 -25.10
N GLY A 196 9.37 17.70 -25.34
CA GLY A 196 9.23 17.00 -26.60
C GLY A 196 9.60 15.53 -26.47
N LEU A 197 9.46 14.76 -27.55
CA LEU A 197 9.78 13.33 -27.56
C LEU A 197 11.27 13.04 -27.33
N ASN A 198 12.14 14.02 -27.51
CA ASN A 198 13.58 13.93 -27.28
C ASN A 198 14.00 14.32 -25.85
N SER A 199 13.08 14.72 -24.97
CA SER A 199 13.39 15.13 -23.60
C SER A 199 12.93 14.11 -22.55
N VAL A 200 13.07 12.82 -22.89
CA VAL A 200 12.70 11.71 -22.01
C VAL A 200 13.66 11.65 -20.84
N TYR A 201 13.13 11.61 -19.63
CA TYR A 201 13.90 11.42 -18.40
C TYR A 201 13.33 10.26 -17.60
N TYR A 202 14.15 9.70 -16.72
CA TYR A 202 13.76 8.64 -15.80
C TYR A 202 13.90 9.13 -14.36
N GLN A 203 13.06 8.65 -13.46
CA GLN A 203 13.25 8.90 -12.05
C GLN A 203 12.89 7.68 -11.21
N PHE A 204 13.63 7.48 -10.13
CA PHE A 204 13.36 6.45 -9.15
C PHE A 204 13.65 6.98 -7.76
N GLY A 205 13.06 6.36 -6.74
CA GLY A 205 13.18 6.89 -5.40
C GLY A 205 12.53 6.03 -4.35
N LEU A 206 12.68 6.50 -3.12
CA LEU A 206 12.12 5.87 -1.95
C LEU A 206 11.24 6.88 -1.22
N GLY A 207 10.18 6.37 -0.61
CA GLY A 207 9.24 7.15 0.19
C GLY A 207 9.01 6.54 1.55
N VAL A 208 8.73 7.40 2.52
CA VAL A 208 8.15 7.02 3.80
C VAL A 208 6.88 7.84 3.97
N LYS A 209 5.74 7.16 4.07
CA LYS A 209 4.44 7.79 4.36
C LYS A 209 4.05 7.50 5.81
N TYR A 210 3.41 8.47 6.44
CA TYR A 210 2.81 8.36 7.76
C TYR A 210 1.31 8.65 7.69
N ASN A 211 0.50 7.71 8.16
CA ASN A 211 -0.95 7.81 8.19
C ASN A 211 -1.40 8.67 9.37
N VAL A 212 -1.73 9.93 9.10
CA VAL A 212 -2.21 10.88 10.11
C VAL A 212 -3.69 10.68 10.37
N SER A 213 -4.49 10.55 9.30
CA SER A 213 -5.94 10.39 9.39
C SER A 213 -6.52 9.65 8.18
N SER A 214 -7.83 9.39 8.20
CA SER A 214 -8.55 8.85 7.04
C SER A 214 -8.48 9.73 5.79
N LEU A 215 -8.11 11.01 5.94
CA LEU A 215 -8.02 11.98 4.86
C LEU A 215 -6.58 12.31 4.45
N ILE A 216 -5.62 12.33 5.40
CA ILE A 216 -4.29 12.91 5.17
C ILE A 216 -3.20 11.93 5.56
N ASP A 217 -2.21 11.80 4.68
CA ASP A 217 -0.88 11.24 4.98
C ASP A 217 0.17 12.34 4.91
N VAL A 218 1.20 12.21 5.73
CA VAL A 218 2.46 12.97 5.59
C VAL A 218 3.46 12.09 4.87
N GLU A 219 4.28 12.68 4.02
CA GLU A 219 5.23 11.92 3.22
C GLU A 219 6.59 12.59 3.13
N ALA A 220 7.64 11.77 3.26
CA ALA A 220 8.99 12.12 2.84
C ALA A 220 9.36 11.28 1.62
N ARG A 221 9.79 11.93 0.53
CA ARG A 221 10.29 11.27 -0.69
C ARG A 221 11.73 11.68 -0.96
N THR A 222 12.57 10.73 -1.32
CA THR A 222 13.84 11.02 -1.98
C THR A 222 13.81 10.45 -3.39
N MET A 223 14.11 11.27 -4.39
CA MET A 223 14.06 10.89 -5.80
C MET A 223 15.39 11.18 -6.46
N TYR A 224 15.85 10.26 -7.28
CA TYR A 224 16.96 10.41 -8.18
C TYR A 224 16.44 10.48 -9.61
N ILE A 225 16.79 11.56 -10.31
CA ILE A 225 16.31 11.93 -11.63
C ILE A 225 17.49 11.79 -12.58
N ILE A 226 17.32 10.96 -13.60
CA ILE A 226 18.24 10.80 -14.73
C ILE A 226 17.71 11.60 -15.90
N SER A 227 18.37 12.72 -16.24
CA SER A 227 17.94 13.58 -17.35
C SER A 227 18.02 12.87 -18.69
N GLY A 228 19.04 12.03 -18.89
CA GLY A 228 19.42 11.50 -20.21
C GLY A 228 20.03 12.57 -21.13
N ASP A 229 20.35 13.74 -20.59
CA ASP A 229 20.73 14.95 -21.30
C ASP A 229 21.94 15.58 -20.59
N ASP A 230 22.99 15.80 -21.35
CA ASP A 230 24.30 16.29 -20.92
C ASP A 230 24.30 17.81 -20.72
N GLU A 231 23.36 18.49 -21.36
CA GLU A 231 23.22 19.94 -21.25
C GLU A 231 22.44 20.37 -19.99
N PHE A 232 21.95 19.42 -19.19
CA PHE A 232 20.99 19.68 -18.12
C PHE A 232 21.60 20.42 -16.93
N ASP A 233 22.90 20.26 -16.67
CA ASP A 233 23.61 21.05 -15.67
C ASP A 233 24.07 22.44 -16.15
N GLY A 234 23.87 22.74 -17.43
CA GLY A 234 24.22 24.01 -18.05
C GLY A 234 25.68 24.15 -18.49
N GLY A 235 26.46 23.07 -18.53
CA GLY A 235 27.86 23.03 -18.97
C GLY A 235 28.09 23.41 -20.44
N GLY A 236 27.04 23.45 -21.25
CA GLY A 236 27.10 23.90 -22.65
C GLY A 236 26.81 22.78 -23.63
N TYR A 237 26.86 23.08 -24.93
CA TYR A 237 26.63 22.06 -25.95
C TYR A 237 27.93 21.32 -26.26
N ALA A 238 27.88 20.00 -26.41
CA ALA A 238 28.99 19.23 -26.94
C ALA A 238 29.06 19.34 -28.48
N GLY A 239 29.86 20.28 -28.99
CA GLY A 239 30.13 20.48 -30.41
C GLY A 239 31.40 19.79 -30.92
N SER A 240 31.60 19.73 -32.24
CA SER A 240 32.82 19.17 -32.85
C SER A 240 34.10 19.91 -32.44
N GLY A 241 33.99 21.22 -32.15
CA GLY A 241 35.09 22.05 -31.66
C GLY A 241 35.51 21.74 -30.23
N ASP A 242 34.68 21.08 -29.43
CA ASP A 242 35.02 20.71 -28.06
C ASP A 242 35.96 19.50 -28.00
N TYR A 243 35.97 18.68 -29.06
CA TYR A 243 36.93 17.58 -29.22
C TYR A 243 38.28 18.01 -29.82
N ASP A 244 38.41 19.26 -30.30
CA ASP A 244 39.70 19.79 -30.75
C ASP A 244 40.57 20.18 -29.53
N PRO A 245 41.73 19.54 -29.32
CA PRO A 245 42.63 19.88 -28.22
C PRO A 245 43.22 21.30 -28.33
N ASN A 246 43.14 21.94 -29.51
CA ASN A 246 43.60 23.31 -29.71
C ASN A 246 42.50 24.37 -29.48
N SER A 247 41.24 23.93 -29.31
CA SER A 247 40.14 24.84 -29.02
C SER A 247 40.33 25.50 -27.66
N LYS A 248 40.23 26.83 -27.64
CA LYS A 248 40.34 27.67 -26.44
C LYS A 248 38.98 28.00 -25.80
N ILE A 249 37.90 27.41 -26.31
CA ILE A 249 36.56 27.59 -25.74
C ILE A 249 36.50 26.81 -24.43
N PRO A 250 35.94 27.37 -23.34
CA PRO A 250 35.71 26.63 -22.10
C PRO A 250 34.82 25.42 -22.33
N LYS A 251 35.20 24.26 -21.79
CA LYS A 251 34.54 22.96 -22.03
C LYS A 251 33.92 22.43 -20.74
N TYR A 252 32.96 23.17 -20.18
CA TYR A 252 32.33 22.73 -18.93
C TYR A 252 31.56 21.42 -19.11
N ASN A 253 30.90 21.20 -20.26
CA ASN A 253 30.22 19.95 -20.64
C ASN A 253 31.17 18.74 -20.91
N MET A 254 32.43 18.80 -20.45
CA MET A 254 33.44 17.76 -20.67
C MET A 254 34.27 17.49 -19.41
N ILE A 255 33.86 18.00 -18.27
CA ILE A 255 34.53 17.79 -16.98
C ILE A 255 34.37 16.32 -16.56
N ASP A 256 33.18 15.78 -16.77
CA ASP A 256 32.80 14.39 -16.61
C ASP A 256 32.62 13.71 -17.98
N LYS A 257 32.78 12.38 -18.01
CA LYS A 257 32.62 11.57 -19.23
C LYS A 257 31.20 11.04 -19.41
N ARG A 258 30.35 11.23 -18.40
CA ARG A 258 28.93 10.88 -18.46
C ARG A 258 28.23 11.70 -19.54
N ARG A 259 27.03 11.26 -19.90
CA ARG A 259 26.20 11.83 -20.98
C ARG A 259 24.85 12.32 -20.46
N SER A 260 24.72 12.40 -19.15
CA SER A 260 23.46 12.59 -18.45
C SER A 260 23.76 13.19 -17.09
N ASP A 261 23.25 14.39 -16.90
CA ASP A 261 23.33 15.07 -15.62
C ASP A 261 22.15 14.73 -14.73
N ASN A 262 22.47 14.30 -13.52
CA ASN A 262 21.46 13.71 -12.67
C ASN A 262 21.23 14.56 -11.43
N VAL A 263 19.95 14.66 -11.08
CA VAL A 263 19.48 15.44 -9.94
C VAL A 263 18.98 14.53 -8.85
N TRP A 264 19.40 14.80 -7.63
CA TRP A 264 18.88 14.19 -6.43
C TRP A 264 17.95 15.19 -5.71
N THR A 265 16.75 14.74 -5.35
CA THR A 265 15.78 15.55 -4.61
C THR A 265 15.39 14.89 -3.30
N VAL A 266 15.11 15.72 -2.30
CA VAL A 266 14.58 15.31 -1.00
C VAL A 266 13.39 16.21 -0.72
N ASN A 267 12.19 15.64 -0.65
CA ASN A 267 10.92 16.35 -0.60
C ASN A 267 10.13 15.92 0.64
N LEU A 268 9.43 16.88 1.24
CA LEU A 268 8.36 16.64 2.20
C LEU A 268 7.02 17.04 1.58
N GLY A 269 5.97 16.27 1.87
CA GLY A 269 4.67 16.47 1.25
C GLY A 269 3.51 15.96 2.10
N LEU A 270 2.32 16.29 1.62
CA LEU A 270 1.04 15.83 2.13
C LEU A 270 0.30 15.09 1.02
N SER A 271 -0.33 13.97 1.36
CA SER A 271 -1.19 13.22 0.45
C SER A 271 -2.63 13.23 0.98
N PHE A 272 -3.54 13.68 0.13
CA PHE A 272 -4.97 13.79 0.43
C PHE A 272 -5.72 12.62 -0.20
N LYS A 273 -6.25 11.73 0.63
CA LYS A 273 -7.05 10.57 0.21
C LYS A 273 -8.40 11.03 -0.29
N LEU A 274 -8.76 10.65 -1.51
CA LEU A 274 -10.00 11.04 -2.16
C LEU A 274 -11.02 9.90 -2.11
N GLY A 275 -12.22 10.21 -1.63
CA GLY A 275 -13.38 9.32 -1.66
C GLY A 275 -14.19 9.36 -0.37
N LYS A 276 -15.19 8.48 -0.29
CA LYS A 276 -16.18 8.44 0.80
C LYS A 276 -15.92 7.34 1.84
N HIS A 277 -14.96 6.45 1.58
CA HIS A 277 -14.65 5.36 2.48
C HIS A 277 -13.75 5.84 3.62
N THR A 278 -13.83 5.16 4.76
CA THR A 278 -13.08 5.52 5.97
C THR A 278 -11.60 5.14 5.89
N THR A 279 -11.26 4.18 5.02
CA THR A 279 -9.91 3.65 4.85
C THR A 279 -9.48 3.73 3.39
N HIS A 280 -8.18 3.93 3.19
CA HIS A 280 -7.55 3.95 1.87
C HIS A 280 -6.82 2.63 1.63
N LEU A 281 -6.88 2.12 0.39
CA LEU A 281 -6.42 0.79 0.00
C LEU A 281 -4.94 0.53 0.34
N ALA A 282 -4.10 1.57 0.26
CA ALA A 282 -2.68 1.49 0.64
C ALA A 282 -2.46 1.14 2.14
N TRP A 283 -3.43 1.45 3.00
CA TRP A 283 -3.35 1.25 4.45
C TRP A 283 -4.11 0.01 4.93
N HIS A 284 -4.67 -0.78 4.01
CA HIS A 284 -5.50 -1.93 4.34
C HIS A 284 -4.74 -3.26 4.20
N ASP A 285 -4.88 -4.13 5.19
CA ASP A 285 -4.36 -5.50 5.15
C ASP A 285 -5.33 -6.43 4.42
N PRO A 286 -4.95 -7.07 3.30
CA PRO A 286 -5.83 -8.02 2.64
C PRO A 286 -6.24 -9.21 3.53
N LEU A 287 -5.45 -9.58 4.54
CA LEU A 287 -5.69 -10.77 5.37
C LEU A 287 -6.39 -10.47 6.69
N GLN A 288 -6.59 -9.20 7.06
CA GLN A 288 -7.23 -8.81 8.31
C GLN A 288 -8.63 -9.42 8.50
N GLU A 289 -9.41 -9.51 7.42
CA GLU A 289 -10.73 -10.15 7.44
C GLU A 289 -10.62 -11.65 7.75
N ALA A 290 -9.65 -12.34 7.15
CA ALA A 290 -9.43 -13.76 7.37
C ALA A 290 -9.00 -14.05 8.81
N TYR A 291 -8.08 -13.24 9.36
CA TYR A 291 -7.64 -13.35 10.76
C TYR A 291 -8.79 -13.10 11.74
N TYR A 292 -9.61 -12.08 11.48
CA TYR A 292 -10.77 -11.80 12.32
C TYR A 292 -11.75 -12.99 12.34
N ARG A 293 -12.05 -13.57 11.18
CA ARG A 293 -12.92 -14.75 11.10
C ARG A 293 -12.33 -15.96 11.80
N ALA A 294 -11.04 -16.22 11.63
CA ALA A 294 -10.35 -17.30 12.32
C ALA A 294 -10.42 -17.13 13.84
N ASN A 295 -10.16 -15.92 14.34
CA ASN A 295 -10.23 -15.60 15.77
C ASN A 295 -11.65 -15.78 16.34
N VAL A 296 -12.68 -15.34 15.60
CA VAL A 296 -14.08 -15.53 16.01
C VAL A 296 -14.43 -17.01 16.09
N LEU A 297 -13.97 -17.83 15.16
CA LEU A 297 -14.23 -19.27 15.15
C LEU A 297 -13.46 -19.99 16.27
N GLU A 298 -12.21 -19.62 16.51
CA GLU A 298 -11.38 -20.17 17.58
C GLU A 298 -11.96 -19.87 18.96
N ASN A 299 -12.50 -18.67 19.16
CA ASN A 299 -13.10 -18.24 20.42
C ASN A 299 -14.59 -18.58 20.54
N LYS A 300 -15.19 -19.20 19.52
CA LYS A 300 -16.59 -19.62 19.60
C LYS A 300 -16.67 -20.83 20.53
N SER A 301 -17.18 -20.62 21.74
CA SER A 301 -17.50 -21.73 22.65
C SER A 301 -18.51 -22.64 21.95
N THR A 302 -18.12 -23.88 21.70
CA THR A 302 -19.08 -24.94 21.40
C THR A 302 -19.80 -25.25 22.70
N GLU A 303 -21.01 -24.72 22.89
CA GLU A 303 -21.90 -25.28 23.91
C GLU A 303 -22.17 -26.73 23.49
N LEU A 304 -21.51 -27.67 24.17
CA LEU A 304 -21.85 -29.07 24.06
C LEU A 304 -23.21 -29.22 24.74
N ILE A 305 -24.28 -29.18 23.95
CA ILE A 305 -25.62 -29.50 24.44
C ILE A 305 -25.63 -31.00 24.70
N VAL A 306 -25.49 -31.37 25.96
CA VAL A 306 -25.62 -32.75 26.44
C VAL A 306 -27.10 -32.97 26.72
N CYS A 307 -27.71 -33.98 26.08
CA CYS A 307 -29.11 -34.36 26.29
C CYS A 307 -30.11 -33.27 25.84
N GLU A 308 -30.06 -32.89 24.56
CA GLU A 308 -31.00 -31.95 23.95
C GLU A 308 -32.44 -32.44 24.06
N LYS A 309 -32.66 -33.75 23.92
CA LYS A 309 -34.00 -34.37 24.03
C LYS A 309 -34.42 -34.74 25.45
N GLY A 310 -33.52 -34.63 26.42
CA GLY A 310 -33.77 -35.04 27.81
C GLY A 310 -33.57 -36.54 28.06
N ASP A 311 -34.18 -37.03 29.14
CA ASP A 311 -34.27 -38.45 29.56
C ASP A 311 -35.72 -38.66 30.02
N LYS A 312 -36.56 -39.24 29.15
CA LYS A 312 -38.01 -39.25 29.34
C LYS A 312 -38.49 -40.34 30.30
N ASP A 313 -37.85 -41.50 30.29
CA ASP A 313 -38.19 -42.61 31.17
C ASP A 313 -37.41 -42.61 32.50
N ASN A 314 -36.44 -41.70 32.63
CA ASN A 314 -35.61 -41.47 33.81
C ASN A 314 -34.75 -42.70 34.17
N ASP A 315 -34.26 -43.40 33.16
CA ASP A 315 -33.36 -44.54 33.35
C ASP A 315 -31.88 -44.13 33.53
N GLY A 316 -31.56 -42.85 33.29
CA GLY A 316 -30.23 -42.26 33.43
C GLY A 316 -29.43 -42.16 32.13
N VAL A 317 -30.00 -42.56 31.00
CA VAL A 317 -29.44 -42.39 29.66
C VAL A 317 -30.31 -41.41 28.88
N CYS A 318 -29.68 -40.42 28.26
CA CYS A 318 -30.44 -39.41 27.53
C CYS A 318 -31.01 -39.96 26.23
N ASP A 319 -32.24 -39.57 25.88
CA ASP A 319 -33.00 -39.94 24.67
C ASP A 319 -32.20 -39.75 23.36
N ASP A 320 -31.17 -38.89 23.37
CA ASP A 320 -30.26 -38.69 22.23
C ASP A 320 -29.33 -39.87 21.95
N TRP A 321 -29.07 -40.69 22.97
CA TRP A 321 -28.16 -41.84 22.96
C TRP A 321 -28.81 -43.14 23.46
N ASP A 322 -30.02 -43.04 24.00
CA ASP A 322 -30.81 -44.16 24.48
C ASP A 322 -31.37 -44.99 23.31
N ARG A 323 -31.17 -46.30 23.41
CA ARG A 323 -31.66 -47.30 22.46
C ARG A 323 -33.02 -47.88 22.85
N GLN A 324 -33.44 -47.73 24.10
CA GLN A 324 -34.72 -48.19 24.63
C GLN A 324 -35.44 -47.03 25.37
N PRO A 325 -36.07 -46.09 24.63
CA PRO A 325 -36.67 -44.85 25.17
C PRO A 325 -37.92 -45.02 26.04
N ASP A 326 -38.20 -46.25 26.44
CA ASP A 326 -39.36 -46.68 27.21
C ASP A 326 -38.98 -47.73 28.27
N THR A 327 -37.75 -47.65 28.77
CA THR A 327 -37.28 -48.48 29.87
C THR A 327 -38.21 -48.33 31.09
N PRO A 328 -38.66 -49.44 31.70
CA PRO A 328 -39.50 -49.37 32.88
C PRO A 328 -38.82 -48.67 34.06
N ALA A 329 -39.55 -47.80 34.75
CA ALA A 329 -39.03 -47.09 35.91
C ALA A 329 -38.47 -48.05 36.97
N GLY A 330 -37.21 -47.84 37.36
CA GLY A 330 -36.49 -48.68 38.33
C GLY A 330 -35.74 -49.86 37.73
N ALA A 331 -35.84 -50.09 36.41
CA ALA A 331 -34.95 -51.03 35.72
C ALA A 331 -33.52 -50.48 35.74
N ARG A 332 -32.54 -51.39 35.85
CA ARG A 332 -31.14 -51.03 35.68
C ARG A 332 -30.80 -51.16 34.21
N VAL A 333 -30.17 -50.13 33.65
CA VAL A 333 -29.78 -50.08 32.23
C VAL A 333 -28.27 -50.10 32.03
N ASP A 334 -27.85 -50.46 30.82
CA ASP A 334 -26.48 -50.30 30.37
C ASP A 334 -26.18 -48.87 29.87
N GLY A 335 -24.97 -48.63 29.37
CA GLY A 335 -24.58 -47.31 28.85
C GLY A 335 -25.28 -46.88 27.57
N ALA A 336 -26.17 -47.72 27.02
CA ALA A 336 -27.00 -47.44 25.86
C ALA A 336 -28.50 -47.36 26.21
N GLY A 337 -28.86 -47.38 27.50
CA GLY A 337 -30.25 -47.27 27.98
C GLY A 337 -31.04 -48.58 27.87
N ILE A 338 -30.39 -49.71 27.55
CA ILE A 338 -31.08 -51.00 27.44
C ILE A 338 -31.20 -51.63 28.81
N ALA A 339 -32.41 -52.09 29.17
CA ALA A 339 -32.66 -52.81 30.42
C ALA A 339 -31.83 -54.10 30.52
N LEU A 340 -31.19 -54.31 31.67
CA LEU A 340 -30.36 -55.49 31.90
C LEU A 340 -31.20 -56.77 31.96
N ASP A 341 -30.69 -57.80 31.29
CA ASP A 341 -31.13 -59.19 31.30
C ASP A 341 -29.85 -60.03 31.36
N VAL A 342 -29.48 -60.46 32.57
CA VAL A 342 -28.17 -61.06 32.83
C VAL A 342 -28.05 -62.48 32.30
N ASP A 343 -29.14 -63.24 32.27
CA ASP A 343 -29.15 -64.64 31.83
C ASP A 343 -29.71 -64.85 30.41
N LEU A 344 -30.19 -63.78 29.79
CA LEU A 344 -30.61 -63.69 28.39
C LEU A 344 -31.83 -64.55 28.08
N ASP A 345 -32.74 -64.69 29.03
CA ASP A 345 -33.99 -65.44 28.88
C ASP A 345 -35.15 -64.61 28.29
N GLY A 346 -34.96 -63.30 28.17
CA GLY A 346 -35.93 -62.34 27.63
C GLY A 346 -36.81 -61.66 28.68
N VAL A 347 -36.63 -61.96 29.97
CA VAL A 347 -37.22 -61.23 31.10
C VAL A 347 -36.15 -60.33 31.71
N ILE A 348 -36.39 -59.01 31.72
CA ILE A 348 -35.44 -58.08 32.33
C ILE A 348 -35.25 -58.37 33.83
N ASP A 349 -34.06 -58.10 34.37
CA ASP A 349 -33.67 -58.34 35.77
C ASP A 349 -34.65 -57.75 36.79
N LEU A 350 -35.38 -56.68 36.42
CA LEU A 350 -36.40 -56.05 37.27
C LEU A 350 -37.61 -56.96 37.52
N TYR A 351 -37.96 -57.79 36.53
CA TYR A 351 -39.13 -58.68 36.57
C TYR A 351 -38.74 -60.15 36.70
N ASP A 352 -37.45 -60.46 36.60
CA ASP A 352 -36.93 -61.80 36.79
C ASP A 352 -36.68 -62.12 38.28
N LYS A 353 -37.28 -63.20 38.77
CA LYS A 353 -37.07 -63.71 40.13
C LYS A 353 -35.76 -64.50 40.27
N CYS A 354 -35.19 -64.96 39.17
CA CYS A 354 -34.03 -65.83 39.08
C CYS A 354 -32.95 -65.26 38.16
N VAL A 355 -32.59 -63.97 38.32
CA VAL A 355 -31.62 -63.11 37.58
C VAL A 355 -30.37 -63.76 36.93
N THR A 356 -29.97 -64.95 37.33
CA THR A 356 -28.75 -65.64 36.83
C THR A 356 -29.03 -67.01 36.22
N VAL A 357 -30.29 -67.45 36.15
CA VAL A 357 -30.69 -68.80 35.72
C VAL A 357 -31.91 -68.72 34.80
N PRO A 358 -31.72 -68.99 33.49
CA PRO A 358 -32.76 -68.77 32.48
C PRO A 358 -34.06 -69.51 32.76
N GLY A 359 -35.18 -68.84 32.56
CA GLY A 359 -36.52 -69.40 32.67
C GLY A 359 -37.52 -68.83 31.68
N PRO A 360 -38.70 -69.46 31.56
CA PRO A 360 -39.77 -68.92 30.73
C PRO A 360 -40.43 -67.69 31.38
N VAL A 361 -40.90 -66.75 30.54
CA VAL A 361 -41.66 -65.56 30.97
C VAL A 361 -42.86 -65.93 31.85
N GLU A 362 -43.53 -67.05 31.57
CA GLU A 362 -44.68 -67.54 32.35
C GLU A 362 -44.33 -67.84 33.81
N ASN A 363 -43.06 -68.09 34.12
CA ASN A 363 -42.55 -68.36 35.46
C ASN A 363 -41.63 -67.24 35.99
N GLN A 364 -41.77 -66.02 35.47
CA GLN A 364 -41.02 -64.84 35.95
C GLN A 364 -39.51 -65.05 35.90
N GLY A 365 -39.02 -65.60 34.78
CA GLY A 365 -37.60 -65.87 34.51
C GLY A 365 -36.99 -67.02 35.30
N CYS A 366 -37.76 -67.72 36.15
CA CYS A 366 -37.25 -68.89 36.87
C CYS A 366 -37.43 -70.20 36.10
N PRO A 367 -36.49 -71.17 36.21
CA PRO A 367 -36.60 -72.48 35.59
C PRO A 367 -37.81 -73.25 36.15
N THR A 368 -38.51 -73.99 35.27
CA THR A 368 -39.72 -74.75 35.61
C THR A 368 -39.45 -76.15 36.15
N ASN A 369 -38.19 -76.60 36.11
CA ASN A 369 -37.77 -77.91 36.59
C ASN A 369 -36.92 -77.77 37.86
N LYS A 370 -37.35 -78.42 38.94
CA LYS A 370 -36.64 -78.48 40.23
C LYS A 370 -35.38 -79.33 40.18
#